data_AF-A0A509L6A6-F1
#
_entry.id   AF-A0A509L6A6-F1
#
_cell.length_a   1.000
_cell.length_b   1.000
_cell.length_c   1.000
_cell.angle_alpha   90.00
_cell.angle_beta   90.00
_cell.angle_gamma   90.00
#
_symmetry.space_group_name_H-M   'P 1'
#
loop_
_entity.id
_entity.type
_entity.pdbx_description
1 polymer ?
#
loop_
_entity_poly.entity_id
_entity_poly.type
_entity_poly.pdbx_seq_one_letter_code
_entity_poly.pdbx_strand_id
1 'polypeptide(L)'
;MVKAFKWSWGLLLAFFCLLLVRVFLPLPFANEIIIFSIYTMGCNFLLGRVGFISFGQPAYLAVGAYGTAFYLFYFGSNPYIGILLGIVAGVVVALIVGPFFVRLRSDYFALVNLALAVIMFYLFEKILAKITHGDNGLWFLTKMTATPGLDLGSPSDFFIFVFLIAFVVWVLYKYLDDSIFGACCLATKTNEDKLKFLGYSNFNIRWLAFVIANTTTALAGSLYAVYFGFVSPEMTAPSRVADPVIVTLLGGVGTLYGPIVGAFAYTGMKDLISGYIANWELFIGLLLVFIMLAGEKGIWGTLEPILKKIFFRKNNPTN
;
A
#
# COMPACT_ATOMS: atom_id res chain seq x y z
N MET A 1 25.85 17.21 -5.24
CA MET A 1 25.78 16.27 -6.39
C MET A 1 26.16 14.83 -6.03
N VAL A 2 27.21 14.56 -5.24
CA VAL A 2 27.62 13.17 -4.87
C VAL A 2 26.57 12.41 -4.03
N LYS A 3 25.79 13.08 -3.18
CA LYS A 3 24.69 12.46 -2.43
C LYS A 3 23.52 12.03 -3.34
N ALA A 4 23.19 12.78 -4.38
CA ALA A 4 22.15 12.43 -5.35
C ALA A 4 22.54 11.22 -6.23
N PHE A 5 23.84 11.02 -6.48
CA PHE A 5 24.35 9.90 -7.29
C PHE A 5 24.39 8.56 -6.52
N LYS A 6 24.74 8.57 -5.23
CA LYS A 6 24.58 7.39 -4.34
C LYS A 6 23.09 7.07 -4.02
N TRP A 7 22.19 8.03 -4.27
CA TRP A 7 20.76 8.04 -3.92
C TRP A 7 19.87 7.38 -4.98
N SER A 8 20.26 7.37 -6.26
CA SER A 8 19.61 6.59 -7.32
C SER A 8 19.93 5.10 -7.21
N TRP A 9 21.14 4.75 -6.75
CA TRP A 9 21.60 3.37 -6.66
C TRP A 9 20.76 2.52 -5.72
N GLY A 10 20.29 3.01 -4.57
CA GLY A 10 19.47 2.21 -3.64
C GLY A 10 18.08 1.87 -4.19
N LEU A 11 17.43 2.83 -4.84
CA LEU A 11 16.14 2.60 -5.53
C LEU A 11 16.33 1.70 -6.73
N LEU A 12 17.35 1.96 -7.54
CA LEU A 12 17.70 1.12 -8.69
C LEU A 12 18.10 -0.29 -8.26
N LEU A 13 18.79 -0.49 -7.13
CA LEU A 13 19.12 -1.81 -6.59
C LEU A 13 17.89 -2.55 -6.09
N ALA A 14 16.97 -1.88 -5.40
CA ALA A 14 15.74 -2.51 -4.93
C ALA A 14 14.84 -2.93 -6.12
N PHE A 15 14.70 -2.07 -7.13
CA PHE A 15 13.95 -2.37 -8.34
C PHE A 15 14.68 -3.37 -9.24
N PHE A 16 16.02 -3.34 -9.30
CA PHE A 16 16.81 -4.35 -9.98
C PHE A 16 16.76 -5.71 -9.26
N CYS A 17 16.73 -5.72 -7.91
CA CYS A 17 16.47 -6.92 -7.14
C CYS A 17 15.07 -7.45 -7.39
N LEU A 18 14.03 -6.61 -7.44
CA LEU A 18 12.68 -7.04 -7.82
C LEU A 18 12.65 -7.61 -9.25
N LEU A 19 13.41 -7.03 -10.17
CA LEU A 19 13.53 -7.51 -11.56
C LEU A 19 14.34 -8.81 -11.65
N LEU A 20 15.37 -9.00 -10.82
CA LEU A 20 16.08 -10.27 -10.67
C LEU A 20 15.20 -11.34 -10.03
N VAL A 21 14.39 -10.96 -9.05
CA VAL A 21 13.45 -11.84 -8.36
C VAL A 21 12.36 -12.35 -9.32
N ARG A 22 11.97 -11.56 -10.34
CA ARG A 22 11.13 -12.03 -11.46
C ARG A 22 11.72 -13.26 -12.17
N VAL A 23 13.05 -13.36 -12.29
CA VAL A 23 13.68 -14.51 -12.98
C VAL A 23 13.46 -15.81 -12.21
N PHE A 24 13.30 -15.72 -10.89
CA PHE A 24 13.15 -16.88 -10.00
C PHE A 24 11.71 -17.14 -9.55
N LEU A 25 10.79 -16.18 -9.70
CA LEU A 25 9.40 -16.29 -9.20
C LEU A 25 8.36 -16.38 -10.32
N PRO A 26 7.23 -17.07 -10.08
CA PRO A 26 6.07 -17.03 -10.97
C PRO A 26 5.58 -15.60 -11.17
N LEU A 27 5.24 -15.23 -12.41
CA LEU A 27 4.67 -13.91 -12.73
C LEU A 27 3.48 -13.52 -11.84
N PRO A 28 2.54 -14.44 -11.51
CA PRO A 28 1.39 -14.07 -10.69
C PRO A 28 1.77 -13.61 -9.28
N PHE A 29 2.73 -14.31 -8.67
CA PHE A 29 3.20 -14.02 -7.33
C PHE A 29 3.96 -12.69 -7.27
N ALA A 30 4.77 -12.40 -8.31
CA ALA A 30 5.47 -11.12 -8.41
C ALA A 30 4.51 -9.92 -8.53
N ASN A 31 3.44 -10.05 -9.33
CA ASN A 31 2.40 -9.02 -9.44
C ASN A 31 1.67 -8.81 -8.11
N GLU A 32 1.30 -9.89 -7.41
CA GLU A 32 0.63 -9.78 -6.10
C GLU A 32 1.53 -9.06 -5.10
N ILE A 33 2.82 -9.38 -5.02
CA ILE A 33 3.77 -8.69 -4.15
C ILE A 33 3.82 -7.20 -4.47
N ILE A 34 4.00 -6.82 -5.73
CA ILE A 34 4.15 -5.39 -6.08
C ILE A 34 2.87 -4.61 -5.76
N ILE A 35 1.70 -5.15 -6.09
CA ILE A 35 0.40 -4.52 -5.78
C ILE A 35 0.24 -4.38 -4.26
N PHE A 36 0.54 -5.44 -3.49
CA PHE A 36 0.43 -5.42 -2.04
C PHE A 36 1.45 -4.49 -1.38
N SER A 37 2.64 -4.33 -1.97
CA SER A 37 3.63 -3.35 -1.54
C SER A 37 3.16 -1.91 -1.78
N ILE A 38 2.55 -1.61 -2.94
CA ILE A 38 1.95 -0.28 -3.19
C ILE A 38 0.83 -0.02 -2.18
N TYR A 39 -0.04 -1.02 -1.96
CA TYR A 39 -1.13 -0.96 -0.98
C TYR A 39 -0.63 -0.62 0.43
N THR A 40 0.43 -1.31 0.87
CA THR A 40 0.98 -1.14 2.22
C THR A 40 1.88 0.09 2.34
N MET A 41 2.35 0.67 1.24
CA MET A 41 3.12 1.92 1.23
C MET A 41 2.32 3.09 1.82
N GLY A 42 1.04 3.23 1.44
CA GLY A 42 0.16 4.25 2.00
C GLY A 42 -0.04 4.09 3.50
N CYS A 43 -0.24 2.85 3.96
CA CYS A 43 -0.35 2.53 5.39
C CYS A 43 0.96 2.85 6.15
N ASN A 44 2.10 2.45 5.57
CA ASN A 44 3.42 2.68 6.15
C ASN A 44 3.73 4.16 6.31
N PHE A 45 3.32 4.99 5.34
CA PHE A 45 3.51 6.43 5.44
C PHE A 45 2.70 7.04 6.59
N LEU A 46 1.42 6.66 6.75
CA LEU A 46 0.59 7.14 7.86
C LEU A 46 1.12 6.69 9.22
N LEU A 47 1.45 5.41 9.35
CA LEU A 47 1.92 4.84 10.62
C LEU A 47 3.33 5.33 10.97
N GLY A 48 4.21 5.37 9.97
CA GLY A 48 5.60 5.74 10.10
C GLY A 48 5.82 7.22 10.38
N ARG A 49 5.26 8.08 9.53
CA ARG A 49 5.50 9.53 9.58
C ARG A 49 4.48 10.26 10.43
N VAL A 50 3.18 10.01 10.24
CA VAL A 50 2.12 10.75 10.95
C VAL A 50 1.81 10.16 12.33
N GLY A 51 2.05 8.86 12.52
CA GLY A 51 1.76 8.14 13.76
C GLY A 51 0.33 7.61 13.85
N PHE A 52 -0.38 7.55 12.71
CA PHE A 52 -1.75 7.07 12.64
C PHE A 52 -1.81 5.63 12.13
N ILE A 53 -2.45 4.77 12.90
CA ILE A 53 -2.77 3.39 12.49
C ILE A 53 -4.06 3.44 11.68
N SER A 54 -3.99 3.09 10.40
CA SER A 54 -5.17 3.05 9.53
C SER A 54 -5.62 1.61 9.29
N PHE A 55 -6.63 1.18 10.05
CA PHE A 55 -7.42 -0.03 9.78
C PHE A 55 -8.42 0.16 8.63
N GLY A 56 -8.47 1.34 8.01
CA GLY A 56 -9.41 1.67 6.94
C GLY A 56 -8.85 1.42 5.54
N GLN A 57 -7.58 1.00 5.43
CA GLN A 57 -6.93 0.79 4.13
C GLN A 57 -7.70 -0.15 3.19
N PRO A 58 -8.31 -1.26 3.63
CA PRO A 58 -9.11 -2.08 2.73
C PRO A 58 -10.31 -1.31 2.16
N ALA A 59 -10.90 -0.38 2.93
CA ALA A 59 -11.99 0.46 2.46
C ALA A 59 -11.56 1.32 1.27
N TYR A 60 -10.41 1.99 1.38
CA TYR A 60 -9.88 2.83 0.30
C TYR A 60 -9.37 2.01 -0.89
N LEU A 61 -8.83 0.81 -0.64
CA LEU A 61 -8.50 -0.18 -1.68
C LEU A 61 -9.77 -0.53 -2.48
N ALA A 62 -10.87 -0.85 -1.79
CA ALA A 62 -12.13 -1.18 -2.44
C ALA A 62 -12.73 -0.01 -3.22
N VAL A 63 -12.64 1.22 -2.71
CA VAL A 63 -13.08 2.40 -3.47
C VAL A 63 -12.36 2.49 -4.82
N GLY A 64 -11.04 2.29 -4.84
CA GLY A 64 -10.27 2.28 -6.10
C GLY A 64 -10.62 1.09 -7.00
N ALA A 65 -10.79 -0.10 -6.42
CA ALA A 65 -11.16 -1.31 -7.14
C ALA A 65 -12.56 -1.20 -7.76
N TYR A 66 -13.57 -0.81 -6.99
CA TYR A 66 -14.94 -0.61 -7.46
C TYR A 66 -15.06 0.57 -8.43
N GLY A 67 -14.33 1.67 -8.23
CA GLY A 67 -14.30 2.77 -9.19
C GLY A 67 -13.80 2.32 -10.57
N THR A 68 -12.79 1.44 -10.58
CA THR A 68 -12.27 0.83 -11.81
C THR A 68 -13.24 -0.18 -12.40
N ALA A 69 -13.82 -1.04 -11.56
CA ALA A 69 -14.76 -2.08 -11.96
C ALA A 69 -16.06 -1.50 -12.54
N PHE A 70 -16.60 -0.42 -11.98
CA PHE A 70 -17.81 0.21 -12.52
C PHE A 70 -17.61 0.72 -13.94
N TYR A 71 -16.44 1.32 -14.24
CA TYR A 71 -16.13 1.73 -15.58
C TYR A 71 -16.02 0.54 -16.54
N LEU A 72 -15.22 -0.47 -16.17
CA LEU A 72 -14.94 -1.63 -17.04
C LEU A 72 -16.14 -2.57 -17.23
N PHE A 73 -17.03 -2.61 -16.24
CA PHE A 73 -18.22 -3.46 -16.31
C PHE A 73 -19.37 -2.80 -17.09
N TYR A 74 -19.61 -1.50 -16.89
CA TYR A 74 -20.80 -0.82 -17.43
C TYR A 74 -20.54 0.05 -18.67
N PHE A 75 -19.42 0.78 -18.70
CA PHE A 75 -19.28 1.91 -19.64
C PHE A 75 -18.25 1.69 -20.73
N GLY A 76 -17.09 1.11 -20.41
CA GLY A 76 -15.96 1.06 -21.33
C GLY A 76 -15.08 -0.16 -21.17
N SER A 77 -14.12 -0.29 -22.07
CA SER A 77 -13.21 -1.44 -22.17
C SER A 77 -11.74 -1.09 -21.89
N ASN A 78 -11.43 0.20 -21.71
CA ASN A 78 -10.05 0.67 -21.59
C ASN A 78 -9.56 0.63 -20.13
N PRO A 79 -8.63 -0.27 -19.77
CA PRO A 79 -8.15 -0.43 -18.40
C PRO A 79 -7.45 0.81 -17.83
N TYR A 80 -6.80 1.63 -18.66
CA TYR A 80 -6.12 2.86 -18.20
C TYR A 80 -7.11 3.91 -17.70
N ILE A 81 -8.23 4.07 -18.40
CA ILE A 81 -9.31 4.98 -17.98
C ILE A 81 -9.95 4.46 -16.71
N GLY A 82 -10.15 3.14 -16.60
CA GLY A 82 -10.63 2.51 -15.38
C GLY A 82 -9.73 2.81 -14.17
N ILE A 83 -8.41 2.64 -14.31
CA ILE A 83 -7.45 2.93 -13.25
C ILE A 83 -7.52 4.42 -12.86
N LEU A 84 -7.56 5.33 -13.83
CA LEU A 84 -7.66 6.76 -13.56
C LEU A 84 -8.95 7.11 -12.79
N LEU A 85 -10.09 6.51 -13.16
CA LEU A 85 -11.35 6.70 -12.45
C LEU A 85 -11.32 6.14 -11.03
N GLY A 86 -10.67 4.99 -10.81
CA GLY A 86 -10.47 4.44 -9.47
C GLY A 86 -9.58 5.33 -8.59
N ILE A 87 -8.50 5.90 -9.14
CA ILE A 87 -7.67 6.89 -8.43
C ILE A 87 -8.51 8.12 -8.06
N VAL A 88 -9.28 8.66 -9.01
CA VAL A 88 -10.14 9.83 -8.78
C VAL A 88 -11.18 9.53 -7.71
N ALA A 89 -11.82 8.36 -7.73
CA ALA A 89 -12.74 7.93 -6.68
C ALA A 89 -12.07 7.88 -5.31
N GLY A 90 -10.85 7.33 -5.23
CA GLY A 90 -10.03 7.31 -4.02
C GLY A 90 -9.71 8.70 -3.48
N VAL A 91 -9.30 9.63 -4.36
CA VAL A 91 -9.03 11.04 -4.00
C VAL A 91 -10.29 11.70 -3.46
N VAL A 92 -11.42 11.55 -4.15
CA VAL A 92 -12.71 12.14 -3.74
C VAL A 92 -13.12 11.63 -2.36
N VAL A 93 -13.08 10.31 -2.14
CA VAL A 93 -13.43 9.73 -0.84
C VAL A 93 -12.45 10.20 0.24
N ALA A 94 -11.14 10.23 -0.04
CA ALA A 94 -10.15 10.68 0.94
C ALA A 94 -10.30 12.18 1.28
N LEU A 95 -10.68 13.02 0.31
CA LEU A 95 -10.96 14.45 0.53
C LEU A 95 -12.23 14.68 1.35
N ILE A 96 -13.27 13.85 1.15
CA ILE A 96 -14.53 13.95 1.90
C ILE A 96 -14.36 13.43 3.33
N VAL A 97 -13.72 12.27 3.50
CA VAL A 97 -13.59 11.58 4.78
C VAL A 97 -12.46 12.17 5.64
N GLY A 98 -11.37 12.59 5.00
CA GLY A 98 -10.16 13.07 5.67
C GLY A 98 -10.38 14.18 6.70
N PRO A 99 -11.16 15.25 6.41
CA PRO A 99 -11.40 16.33 7.36
C PRO A 99 -12.06 15.89 8.66
N PHE A 100 -12.88 14.84 8.64
CA PHE A 100 -13.54 14.30 9.83
C PHE A 100 -12.59 13.41 10.63
N PHE A 101 -11.80 12.58 9.94
CA PHE A 101 -11.01 11.53 10.59
C PHE A 101 -9.74 12.09 11.21
N VAL A 102 -9.07 13.01 10.51
CA VAL A 102 -7.77 13.56 10.91
C VAL A 102 -7.84 14.43 12.18
N ARG A 103 -9.04 14.87 12.58
CA ARG A 103 -9.26 15.62 13.82
C ARG A 103 -9.23 14.74 15.06
N LEU A 104 -9.31 13.42 14.89
CA LEU A 104 -9.34 12.46 15.97
C LEU A 104 -7.92 12.20 16.50
N ARG A 105 -7.84 11.83 17.77
CA ARG A 105 -6.62 11.26 18.36
C ARG A 105 -6.29 9.93 17.68
N SER A 106 -5.01 9.55 17.64
CA SER A 106 -4.53 8.33 16.94
C SER A 106 -5.36 7.07 17.23
N ASP A 107 -5.72 6.82 18.49
CA ASP A 107 -6.47 5.62 18.88
C ASP A 107 -7.91 5.63 18.31
N TYR A 108 -8.60 6.78 18.42
CA TYR A 108 -9.93 6.97 17.84
C TYR A 108 -9.90 6.94 16.32
N PHE A 109 -8.85 7.49 15.70
CA PHE A 109 -8.64 7.42 14.26
C PHE A 109 -8.60 5.97 13.77
N ALA A 110 -7.91 5.08 14.50
CA ALA A 110 -7.83 3.67 14.16
C ALA A 110 -9.21 2.99 14.21
N LEU A 111 -9.98 3.23 15.29
CA LEU A 111 -11.33 2.64 15.47
C LEU A 111 -12.34 3.14 14.43
N VAL A 112 -12.33 4.44 14.11
CA VAL A 112 -13.26 5.02 13.12
C VAL A 112 -12.92 4.54 11.72
N ASN A 113 -11.62 4.36 11.38
CA ASN A 113 -11.22 3.76 10.12
C ASN A 113 -11.59 2.28 10.01
N LEU A 114 -11.47 1.51 11.09
CA LEU A 114 -11.98 0.13 11.14
C LEU A 114 -13.50 0.11 10.85
N ALA A 115 -14.26 0.97 11.52
CA ALA A 115 -15.69 1.09 11.28
C ALA A 115 -16.00 1.46 9.82
N LEU A 116 -15.21 2.35 9.20
CA LEU A 116 -15.36 2.68 7.78
C LEU A 116 -15.18 1.44 6.88
N ALA A 117 -14.20 0.59 7.15
CA ALA A 117 -14.01 -0.64 6.36
C ALA A 117 -15.23 -1.57 6.46
N VAL A 118 -15.77 -1.75 7.66
CA VAL A 118 -16.99 -2.56 7.89
C VAL A 118 -18.22 -1.93 7.23
N ILE A 119 -18.37 -0.61 7.31
CA ILE A 119 -19.46 0.11 6.63
C ILE A 119 -19.36 -0.08 5.12
N MET A 120 -18.17 0.07 4.54
CA MET A 120 -17.96 -0.10 3.10
C MET A 120 -18.22 -1.55 2.65
N PHE A 121 -17.85 -2.53 3.47
CA PHE A 121 -18.17 -3.95 3.22
C PHE A 121 -19.68 -4.15 3.07
N TYR A 122 -20.48 -3.78 4.08
CA TYR A 122 -21.93 -3.95 4.03
C TYR A 122 -22.62 -3.03 3.01
N LEU A 123 -22.03 -1.86 2.72
CA LEU A 123 -22.50 -0.96 1.68
C LEU A 123 -22.42 -1.64 0.31
N PHE A 124 -21.29 -2.26 -0.02
CA PHE A 124 -21.12 -2.96 -1.30
C PHE A 124 -21.84 -4.31 -1.35
N GLU A 125 -21.91 -5.04 -0.24
CA GLU A 125 -22.58 -6.34 -0.17
C GLU A 125 -24.11 -6.22 -0.28
N LYS A 126 -24.73 -5.31 0.49
CA LYS A 126 -26.19 -5.27 0.68
C LYS A 126 -26.87 -4.07 0.04
N ILE A 127 -26.39 -2.87 0.33
CA ILE A 127 -27.09 -1.62 -0.07
C ILE A 127 -26.92 -1.39 -1.57
N LEU A 128 -25.70 -1.52 -2.07
CA LEU A 128 -25.36 -1.38 -3.48
C LEU A 128 -25.47 -2.69 -4.26
N ALA A 129 -26.02 -3.76 -3.68
CA ALA A 129 -26.11 -5.09 -4.30
C ALA A 129 -26.68 -5.07 -5.72
N LYS A 130 -27.62 -4.17 -6.01
CA LYS A 130 -28.20 -3.99 -7.35
C LYS A 130 -27.18 -3.55 -8.42
N ILE A 131 -26.11 -2.87 -8.01
CA ILE A 131 -25.07 -2.30 -8.88
C ILE A 131 -23.77 -3.14 -8.75
N THR A 132 -23.36 -3.52 -7.55
CA THR A 132 -22.14 -4.31 -7.31
C THR A 132 -22.34 -5.80 -7.56
N HIS A 133 -23.58 -6.26 -7.72
CA HIS A 133 -23.97 -7.67 -7.71
C HIS A 133 -23.67 -8.40 -6.38
N GLY A 134 -23.45 -7.64 -5.29
CA GLY A 134 -23.25 -8.17 -3.94
C GLY A 134 -22.10 -9.19 -3.88
N ASP A 135 -22.36 -10.35 -3.28
CA ASP A 135 -21.38 -11.44 -3.12
C ASP A 135 -20.88 -12.01 -4.45
N ASN A 136 -21.68 -11.92 -5.52
CA ASN A 136 -21.26 -12.41 -6.84
C ASN A 136 -20.14 -11.52 -7.44
N GLY A 137 -20.05 -10.27 -6.98
CA GLY A 137 -19.10 -9.27 -7.44
C GLY A 137 -19.20 -8.92 -8.94
N LEU A 138 -18.27 -8.10 -9.40
CA LEU A 138 -18.20 -7.62 -10.78
C LEU A 138 -17.09 -8.33 -11.54
N TRP A 139 -17.45 -9.13 -12.54
CA TRP A 139 -16.52 -9.82 -13.45
C TRP A 139 -16.41 -9.07 -14.77
N PHE A 140 -15.21 -8.59 -15.13
CA PHE A 140 -15.00 -7.75 -16.32
C PHE A 140 -13.73 -8.09 -17.12
N LEU A 141 -13.05 -9.20 -16.78
CA LEU A 141 -11.83 -9.65 -17.48
C LEU A 141 -12.02 -9.75 -19.01
N THR A 142 -13.15 -10.29 -19.47
CA THR A 142 -13.45 -10.48 -20.90
C THR A 142 -13.81 -9.20 -21.65
N LYS A 143 -14.06 -8.09 -20.94
CA LYS A 143 -14.41 -6.79 -21.54
C LYS A 143 -13.19 -5.90 -21.76
N MET A 144 -12.02 -6.27 -21.24
CA MET A 144 -10.81 -5.48 -21.41
C MET A 144 -10.31 -5.59 -22.86
N THR A 145 -10.18 -4.46 -23.53
CA THR A 145 -9.63 -4.41 -24.88
C THR A 145 -8.11 -4.22 -24.83
N ALA A 146 -7.39 -4.96 -25.67
CA ALA A 146 -5.97 -4.73 -25.91
C ALA A 146 -5.74 -3.27 -26.30
N THR A 147 -4.91 -2.58 -25.53
CA THR A 147 -4.67 -1.14 -25.71
C THR A 147 -3.35 -0.94 -26.46
N PRO A 148 -3.22 0.07 -27.35
CA PRO A 148 -1.96 0.31 -28.06
C PRO A 148 -0.84 0.69 -27.08
N GLY A 149 0.25 -0.07 -27.06
CA GLY A 149 1.43 0.16 -26.22
C GLY A 149 1.73 -1.01 -25.28
N LEU A 150 1.00 -1.08 -24.17
CA LEU A 150 1.08 -2.17 -23.17
C LEU A 150 -0.32 -2.78 -23.03
N ASP A 151 -0.46 -4.06 -23.37
CA ASP A 151 -1.72 -4.76 -23.22
C ASP A 151 -1.87 -5.27 -21.78
N LEU A 152 -2.72 -4.61 -21.00
CA LEU A 152 -2.97 -4.99 -19.60
C LEU A 152 -3.74 -6.31 -19.47
N GLY A 153 -4.25 -6.89 -20.57
CA GLY A 153 -4.75 -8.25 -20.61
C GLY A 153 -3.64 -9.31 -20.64
N SER A 154 -2.42 -8.95 -21.07
CA SER A 154 -1.27 -9.85 -21.09
C SER A 154 -0.53 -9.84 -19.75
N PRO A 155 -0.27 -11.00 -19.11
CA PRO A 155 0.43 -11.05 -17.82
C PRO A 155 1.84 -10.43 -17.82
N SER A 156 2.55 -10.48 -18.96
CA SER A 156 3.91 -9.92 -19.10
C SER A 156 3.90 -8.40 -19.11
N ASP A 157 2.95 -7.82 -19.83
CA ASP A 157 2.86 -6.39 -20.08
C ASP A 157 2.27 -5.71 -18.84
N PHE A 158 1.28 -6.36 -18.21
CA PHE A 158 0.77 -5.94 -16.92
C PHE A 158 1.88 -5.84 -15.86
N PHE A 159 2.79 -6.81 -15.81
CA PHE A 159 3.93 -6.76 -14.87
C PHE A 159 4.82 -5.53 -15.12
N ILE A 160 5.16 -5.24 -16.38
CA ILE A 160 6.00 -4.08 -16.73
C ILE A 160 5.31 -2.78 -16.30
N PHE A 161 4.01 -2.69 -16.55
CA PHE A 161 3.21 -1.52 -16.18
C PHE A 161 3.14 -1.32 -14.67
N VAL A 162 2.81 -2.37 -13.90
CA VAL A 162 2.75 -2.32 -12.43
C VAL A 162 4.12 -2.02 -11.83
N PHE A 163 5.18 -2.58 -12.39
CA PHE A 163 6.55 -2.29 -11.97
C PHE A 163 6.92 -0.82 -12.19
N LEU A 164 6.52 -0.22 -13.33
CA LEU A 164 6.74 1.20 -13.60
C LEU A 164 5.94 2.07 -12.63
N ILE A 165 4.68 1.73 -12.37
CA ILE A 165 3.85 2.46 -11.39
C ILE A 165 4.47 2.37 -9.99
N ALA A 166 4.88 1.17 -9.57
CA ALA A 166 5.61 1.01 -8.33
C ALA A 166 6.83 1.93 -8.31
N PHE A 167 7.67 1.95 -9.35
CA PHE A 167 8.83 2.83 -9.38
C PHE A 167 8.45 4.31 -9.15
N VAL A 168 7.39 4.79 -9.81
CA VAL A 168 6.89 6.15 -9.61
C VAL A 168 6.41 6.39 -8.18
N VAL A 169 5.65 5.46 -7.60
CA VAL A 169 5.16 5.56 -6.20
C VAL A 169 6.32 5.63 -5.21
N TRP A 170 7.37 4.82 -5.37
CA TRP A 170 8.53 4.86 -4.48
C TRP A 170 9.32 6.16 -4.62
N VAL A 171 9.49 6.66 -5.84
CA VAL A 171 10.12 7.97 -6.08
C VAL A 171 9.31 9.08 -5.41
N LEU A 172 7.98 9.05 -5.53
CA LEU A 172 7.08 10.02 -4.89
C LEU A 172 7.23 10.00 -3.37
N TYR A 173 7.14 8.84 -2.73
CA TYR A 173 7.25 8.74 -1.27
C TYR A 173 8.63 9.13 -0.74
N LYS A 174 9.68 8.82 -1.49
CA LYS A 174 11.02 9.26 -1.15
C LYS A 174 11.14 10.79 -1.23
N TYR A 175 10.60 11.39 -2.28
CA TYR A 175 10.56 12.84 -2.42
C TYR A 175 9.78 13.49 -1.26
N LEU A 176 8.63 12.92 -0.88
CA LEU A 176 7.86 13.38 0.28
C LEU A 176 8.66 13.26 1.58
N ASP A 177 9.36 12.16 1.77
CA ASP A 177 10.18 11.88 2.96
C ASP A 177 11.38 12.84 3.10
N ASP A 178 12.01 13.22 1.98
CA ASP A 178 13.14 14.16 1.92
C ASP A 178 12.67 15.63 1.98
N SER A 179 11.37 15.90 1.78
CA SER A 179 10.80 17.24 1.77
C SER A 179 10.48 17.79 3.18
N ILE A 180 10.27 19.11 3.26
CA ILE A 180 9.78 19.78 4.49
C ILE A 180 8.47 19.15 4.95
N PHE A 181 7.61 18.74 4.03
CA PHE A 181 6.33 18.09 4.36
C PHE A 181 6.56 16.79 5.14
N GLY A 182 7.48 15.93 4.71
CA GLY A 182 7.83 14.69 5.43
C GLY A 182 8.40 14.96 6.82
N ALA A 183 9.19 16.02 6.98
CA ALA A 183 9.68 16.47 8.29
C ALA A 183 8.55 16.98 9.19
N CYS A 184 7.61 17.75 8.64
CA CYS A 184 6.40 18.21 9.33
C CYS A 184 5.49 17.05 9.74
N CYS A 185 5.31 16.03 8.90
CA CYS A 185 4.57 14.82 9.25
C CYS A 185 5.22 14.13 10.45
N LEU A 186 6.55 13.93 10.42
CA LEU A 186 7.28 13.32 11.54
C LEU A 186 7.19 14.16 12.82
N ALA A 187 7.31 15.48 12.71
CA ALA A 187 7.14 16.39 13.83
C ALA A 187 5.74 16.28 14.46
N THR A 188 4.71 16.07 13.63
CA THR A 188 3.33 15.85 14.09
C THR A 188 3.21 14.59 14.96
N LYS A 189 3.96 13.53 14.63
CA LYS A 189 4.02 12.29 15.42
C LYS A 189 4.75 12.47 16.74
N THR A 190 5.83 13.26 16.77
CA THR A 190 6.66 13.44 17.96
C THR A 190 6.06 14.44 18.96
N ASN A 191 5.66 15.62 18.50
CA ASN A 191 5.08 16.64 19.36
C ASN A 191 4.23 17.64 18.55
N GLU A 192 2.92 17.52 18.69
CA GLU A 192 1.92 18.35 18.02
C GLU A 192 2.01 19.84 18.38
N ASP A 193 2.36 20.15 19.63
CA ASP A 193 2.36 21.53 20.12
C ASP A 193 3.59 22.28 19.59
N LYS A 194 4.76 21.62 19.56
CA LYS A 194 5.97 22.19 18.94
C LYS A 194 5.76 22.58 17.49
N LEU A 195 5.06 21.75 16.71
CA LEU A 195 4.77 22.04 15.32
C LEU A 195 3.85 23.27 15.16
N LYS A 196 2.85 23.41 16.04
CA LYS A 196 1.99 24.60 16.11
C LYS A 196 2.77 25.86 16.48
N PHE A 197 3.72 25.77 17.42
CA PHE A 197 4.59 26.91 17.78
C PHE A 197 5.47 27.39 16.61
N LEU A 198 5.82 26.49 15.70
CA LEU A 198 6.54 26.83 14.46
C LEU A 198 5.64 27.45 13.37
N GLY A 199 4.34 27.63 13.64
CA GLY A 199 3.37 28.24 12.71
C GLY A 199 2.73 27.27 11.72
N TYR A 200 2.99 25.96 11.84
CA TYR A 200 2.38 24.95 10.97
C TYR A 200 1.06 24.42 11.54
N SER A 201 0.10 24.13 10.68
CA SER A 201 -1.18 23.55 11.09
C SER A 201 -1.15 22.03 11.05
N ASN A 202 -1.31 21.40 12.22
CA ASN A 202 -1.36 19.92 12.34
C ASN A 202 -2.47 19.32 11.46
N PHE A 203 -3.62 19.99 11.38
CA PHE A 203 -4.76 19.54 10.60
C PHE A 203 -4.43 19.42 9.10
N ASN A 204 -3.87 20.47 8.48
CA ASN A 204 -3.60 20.45 7.04
C ASN A 204 -2.52 19.42 6.69
N ILE A 205 -1.49 19.30 7.52
CA ILE A 205 -0.40 18.34 7.31
C ILE A 205 -0.93 16.91 7.37
N ARG A 206 -1.70 16.59 8.40
CA ARG A 206 -2.32 15.26 8.55
C ARG A 206 -3.34 14.98 7.45
N TRP A 207 -4.13 15.97 7.06
CA TRP A 207 -5.14 15.82 6.02
C TRP A 207 -4.50 15.54 4.66
N LEU A 208 -3.49 16.30 4.28
CA LEU A 208 -2.74 16.04 3.05
C LEU A 208 -2.07 14.66 3.09
N ALA A 209 -1.48 14.28 4.22
CA ALA A 209 -0.84 12.97 4.38
C ALA A 209 -1.85 11.82 4.23
N PHE A 210 -3.05 11.99 4.78
CA PHE A 210 -4.17 11.07 4.65
C PHE A 210 -4.65 10.93 3.20
N VAL A 211 -4.79 12.05 2.49
CA VAL A 211 -5.19 12.04 1.07
C VAL A 211 -4.13 11.32 0.23
N ILE A 212 -2.85 11.64 0.39
CA ILE A 212 -1.76 10.99 -0.36
C ILE A 212 -1.76 9.49 -0.09
N ALA A 213 -1.77 9.08 1.18
CA ALA A 213 -1.77 7.67 1.57
C ALA A 213 -2.93 6.91 0.97
N ASN A 214 -4.17 7.36 1.18
CA ASN A 214 -5.34 6.64 0.71
C ASN A 214 -5.50 6.69 -0.80
N THR A 215 -4.96 7.71 -1.48
CA THR A 215 -4.88 7.75 -2.95
C THR A 215 -3.95 6.65 -3.47
N THR A 216 -2.80 6.42 -2.83
CA THR A 216 -1.92 5.31 -3.23
C THR A 216 -2.51 3.94 -2.93
N THR A 217 -3.30 3.82 -1.85
CA THR A 217 -4.08 2.64 -1.54
C THR A 217 -5.16 2.39 -2.60
N ALA A 218 -5.88 3.43 -3.01
CA ALA A 218 -6.88 3.33 -4.08
C ALA A 218 -6.26 2.95 -5.42
N LEU A 219 -5.08 3.51 -5.75
CA LEU A 219 -4.30 3.10 -6.91
C LEU A 219 -3.97 1.60 -6.87
N ALA A 220 -3.53 1.08 -5.73
CA ALA A 220 -3.29 -0.36 -5.56
C ALA A 220 -4.58 -1.18 -5.78
N GLY A 221 -5.73 -0.66 -5.34
CA GLY A 221 -7.04 -1.27 -5.54
C GLY A 221 -7.46 -1.31 -7.02
N SER A 222 -7.20 -0.22 -7.75
CA SER A 222 -7.38 -0.18 -9.20
C SER A 222 -6.52 -1.22 -9.93
N LEU A 223 -5.24 -1.33 -9.55
CA LEU A 223 -4.34 -2.34 -10.12
C LEU A 223 -4.78 -3.76 -9.77
N TYR A 224 -5.23 -3.98 -8.53
CA TYR A 224 -5.80 -5.25 -8.08
C TYR A 224 -7.02 -5.65 -8.94
N ALA A 225 -7.94 -4.71 -9.16
CA ALA A 225 -9.14 -4.94 -9.96
C ALA A 225 -8.82 -5.32 -11.41
N VAL A 226 -7.87 -4.63 -12.04
CA VAL A 226 -7.43 -4.95 -13.41
C VAL A 226 -6.70 -6.29 -13.46
N TYR A 227 -5.84 -6.58 -12.47
CA TYR A 227 -5.06 -7.81 -12.43
C TYR A 227 -5.93 -9.07 -12.30
N PHE A 228 -6.86 -9.08 -11.34
CA PHE A 228 -7.75 -10.21 -11.11
C PHE A 228 -8.95 -10.23 -12.07
N GLY A 229 -9.27 -9.10 -12.70
CA GLY A 229 -10.44 -8.95 -13.57
C GLY A 229 -11.79 -9.14 -12.87
N PHE A 230 -11.77 -9.08 -11.54
CA PHE A 230 -12.89 -9.33 -10.66
C PHE A 230 -12.77 -8.48 -9.39
N VAL A 231 -13.92 -7.99 -8.89
CA VAL A 231 -14.01 -7.23 -7.64
C VAL A 231 -15.21 -7.75 -6.82
N SER A 232 -14.96 -8.15 -5.58
CA SER A 232 -15.98 -8.56 -4.60
C SER A 232 -15.90 -7.75 -3.31
N PRO A 233 -16.98 -7.69 -2.49
CA PRO A 233 -16.96 -7.04 -1.18
C PRO A 233 -15.95 -7.65 -0.20
N GLU A 234 -15.57 -8.92 -0.41
CA GLU A 234 -14.64 -9.67 0.46
C GLU A 234 -13.27 -9.00 0.64
N MET A 235 -12.83 -8.16 -0.32
CA MET A 235 -11.59 -7.39 -0.16
C MET A 235 -11.64 -6.37 0.99
N THR A 236 -12.85 -6.01 1.45
CA THR A 236 -13.10 -5.16 2.62
C THR A 236 -13.54 -5.93 3.86
N ALA A 237 -13.43 -7.26 3.85
CA ALA A 237 -13.88 -8.08 4.96
C ALA A 237 -13.22 -7.65 6.28
N PRO A 238 -13.94 -7.71 7.41
CA PRO A 238 -13.38 -7.34 8.71
C PRO A 238 -12.12 -8.13 9.09
N SER A 239 -11.98 -9.38 8.62
CA SER A 239 -10.79 -10.23 8.80
C SER A 239 -9.55 -9.65 8.10
N ARG A 240 -9.73 -8.97 6.96
CA ARG A 240 -8.66 -8.41 6.11
C ARG A 240 -8.14 -7.05 6.57
N VAL A 241 -8.80 -6.44 7.55
CA VAL A 241 -8.47 -5.10 8.03
C VAL A 241 -7.09 -5.02 8.68
N ALA A 242 -6.66 -6.09 9.34
CA ALA A 242 -5.35 -6.15 9.96
C ALA A 242 -4.22 -6.25 8.91
N ASP A 243 -4.44 -6.92 7.78
CA ASP A 243 -3.42 -7.25 6.78
C ASP A 243 -2.45 -6.10 6.43
N PRO A 244 -2.90 -4.89 6.02
CA PRO A 244 -1.98 -3.81 5.70
C PRO A 244 -1.12 -3.39 6.90
N VAL A 245 -1.70 -3.36 8.11
CA VAL A 245 -0.97 -3.00 9.33
C VAL A 245 0.05 -4.08 9.66
N ILE A 246 -0.33 -5.36 9.57
CA ILE A 246 0.57 -6.51 9.77
C ILE A 246 1.77 -6.42 8.83
N VAL A 247 1.52 -6.20 7.54
CA VAL A 247 2.59 -6.12 6.54
C VAL A 247 3.53 -4.95 6.79
N THR A 248 3.00 -3.78 7.18
CA THR A 248 3.86 -2.63 7.50
C THR A 248 4.71 -2.85 8.76
N LEU A 249 4.15 -3.49 9.78
CA LEU A 249 4.89 -3.85 11.00
C LEU A 249 5.99 -4.87 10.71
N LEU A 250 5.66 -5.91 9.95
CA LEU A 250 6.57 -6.99 9.59
C LEU A 250 7.71 -6.45 8.70
N GLY A 251 7.38 -5.60 7.72
CA GLY A 251 8.36 -4.93 6.87
C GLY A 251 9.26 -3.96 7.62
N GLY A 252 8.72 -3.19 8.57
CA GLY A 252 9.43 -2.18 9.35
C GLY A 252 8.78 -0.80 9.18
N VAL A 253 8.21 -0.30 10.28
CA VAL A 253 7.40 0.92 10.30
C VAL A 253 8.22 2.16 9.93
N GLY A 254 7.70 2.95 8.99
CA GLY A 254 8.30 4.22 8.57
C GLY A 254 9.57 4.07 7.74
N THR A 255 9.86 2.86 7.25
CA THR A 255 10.97 2.62 6.32
C THR A 255 10.47 2.61 4.88
N LEU A 256 11.22 3.21 3.94
CA LEU A 256 10.82 3.31 2.54
C LEU A 256 10.69 1.92 1.85
N TYR A 257 11.54 0.97 2.24
CA TYR A 257 11.59 -0.36 1.64
C TYR A 257 10.84 -1.43 2.46
N GLY A 258 10.39 -1.10 3.67
CA GLY A 258 9.61 -1.99 4.52
C GLY A 258 8.40 -2.60 3.81
N PRO A 259 7.58 -1.84 3.07
CA PRO A 259 6.43 -2.37 2.33
C PRO A 259 6.79 -3.43 1.27
N ILE A 260 7.98 -3.38 0.66
CA ILE A 260 8.44 -4.42 -0.29
C ILE A 260 8.71 -5.71 0.46
N VAL A 261 9.54 -5.61 1.51
CA VAL A 261 9.98 -6.78 2.28
C VAL A 261 8.82 -7.40 3.06
N GLY A 262 7.96 -6.56 3.62
CA GLY A 262 6.76 -6.98 4.33
C GLY A 262 5.80 -7.73 3.39
N ALA A 263 5.52 -7.18 2.20
CA ALA A 263 4.63 -7.83 1.24
C ALA A 263 5.22 -9.15 0.75
N PHE A 264 6.52 -9.19 0.45
CA PHE A 264 7.20 -10.43 0.07
C PHE A 264 7.08 -11.51 1.15
N ALA A 265 7.37 -11.16 2.40
CA ALA A 265 7.32 -12.10 3.52
C ALA A 265 5.88 -12.53 3.86
N TYR A 266 4.92 -11.60 3.86
CA TYR A 266 3.52 -11.89 4.14
C TYR A 266 2.89 -12.74 3.04
N THR A 267 3.03 -12.35 1.77
CA THR A 267 2.47 -13.08 0.64
C THR A 267 3.14 -14.44 0.48
N GLY A 268 4.47 -14.53 0.63
CA GLY A 268 5.18 -15.82 0.58
C GLY A 268 4.79 -16.76 1.71
N MET A 269 4.61 -16.24 2.92
CA MET A 269 4.13 -17.03 4.06
C MET A 269 2.68 -17.48 3.86
N LYS A 270 1.79 -16.60 3.38
CA LYS A 270 0.41 -16.95 3.02
C LYS A 270 0.38 -18.07 1.99
N ASP A 271 1.14 -17.95 0.91
CA ASP A 271 1.17 -18.95 -0.17
C ASP A 271 1.69 -20.30 0.33
N LEU A 272 2.81 -20.32 1.07
CA LEU A 272 3.38 -21.54 1.62
C LEU A 272 2.50 -22.19 2.70
N ILE A 273 1.98 -21.43 3.66
CA ILE A 273 1.22 -21.97 4.79
C ILE A 273 -0.19 -22.39 4.37
N SER A 274 -0.83 -21.66 3.46
CA SER A 274 -2.17 -22.02 2.97
C SER A 274 -2.23 -23.38 2.29
N GLY A 275 -1.10 -23.85 1.73
CA GLY A 275 -0.99 -25.20 1.17
C GLY A 275 -0.98 -26.33 2.21
N TYR A 276 -0.67 -26.05 3.48
CA TYR A 276 -0.59 -27.06 4.55
C TYR A 276 -1.68 -26.89 5.62
N ILE A 277 -2.11 -25.66 5.90
CA ILE A 277 -3.01 -25.33 7.00
C ILE A 277 -4.13 -24.42 6.47
N ALA A 278 -5.38 -24.84 6.63
CA ALA A 278 -6.55 -24.04 6.22
C ALA A 278 -6.64 -22.70 6.98
N ASN A 279 -6.32 -22.69 8.28
CA ASN A 279 -6.36 -21.49 9.15
C ASN A 279 -5.00 -20.77 9.23
N TRP A 280 -4.41 -20.45 8.07
CA TRP A 280 -3.12 -19.76 7.96
C TRP A 280 -3.08 -18.41 8.71
N GLU A 281 -4.22 -17.74 8.85
CA GLU A 281 -4.37 -16.46 9.57
C GLU A 281 -3.92 -16.56 11.04
N LEU A 282 -4.13 -17.70 11.70
CA LEU A 282 -3.72 -17.92 13.09
C LEU A 282 -2.20 -17.90 13.24
N PHE A 283 -1.49 -18.48 12.26
CA PHE A 283 -0.03 -18.48 12.24
C PHE A 283 0.53 -17.08 12.06
N ILE A 284 -0.06 -16.29 11.17
CA ILE A 284 0.34 -14.89 10.95
C ILE A 284 0.09 -14.05 12.21
N GLY A 285 -1.05 -14.24 12.87
CA GLY A 285 -1.35 -13.56 14.14
C GLY A 285 -0.32 -13.87 15.23
N LEU A 286 0.06 -15.14 15.38
CA LEU A 286 1.07 -15.56 16.35
C LEU A 286 2.46 -15.01 16.00
N LEU A 287 2.84 -15.07 14.72
CA LEU A 287 4.10 -14.51 14.24
C LEU A 287 4.16 -12.99 14.45
N LEU A 288 3.06 -12.27 14.25
CA LEU A 288 2.97 -10.85 14.55
C LEU A 288 3.20 -10.56 16.03
N VAL A 289 2.53 -11.29 16.93
CA VAL A 289 2.75 -11.16 18.38
C VAL A 289 4.22 -11.37 18.71
N PHE A 290 4.84 -12.40 18.12
CA PHE A 290 6.26 -12.68 18.32
C PHE A 290 7.16 -11.53 17.84
N ILE A 291 6.91 -10.98 16.64
CA ILE A 291 7.68 -9.84 16.09
C ILE A 291 7.50 -8.59 16.96
N MET A 292 6.27 -8.30 17.39
CA MET A 292 6.00 -7.15 18.27
C MET A 292 6.72 -7.27 19.62
N LEU A 293 6.83 -8.50 20.16
CA LEU A 293 7.60 -8.77 21.38
C LEU A 293 9.11 -8.76 21.15
N ALA A 294 9.58 -9.16 19.96
CA ALA A 294 10.99 -9.25 19.62
C ALA A 294 11.66 -7.89 19.29
N GLY A 295 10.87 -6.86 18.98
CA GLY A 295 11.35 -5.47 18.97
C GLY A 295 10.82 -4.60 17.81
N GLU A 296 10.85 -3.28 18.04
CA GLU A 296 10.18 -2.23 17.25
C GLU A 296 10.70 -2.01 15.82
N LYS A 297 11.73 -2.74 15.36
CA LYS A 297 12.44 -2.42 14.12
C LYS A 297 11.95 -3.17 12.87
N GLY A 298 11.13 -4.21 13.00
CA GLY A 298 10.68 -5.05 11.88
C GLY A 298 11.84 -5.72 11.11
N ILE A 299 11.55 -6.40 10.01
CA ILE A 299 12.56 -7.14 9.22
C ILE A 299 13.55 -6.16 8.58
N TRP A 300 13.07 -5.12 7.87
CA TRP A 300 13.96 -4.19 7.18
C TRP A 300 14.76 -3.32 8.14
N GLY A 301 14.16 -2.83 9.23
CA GLY A 301 14.90 -2.01 10.21
C GLY A 301 15.96 -2.79 10.99
N THR A 302 15.86 -4.12 11.03
CA THR A 302 16.91 -5.01 11.57
C THR A 302 18.00 -5.29 10.53
N LEU A 303 17.63 -5.47 9.26
CA LEU A 303 18.57 -5.76 8.17
C LEU A 303 19.37 -4.52 7.71
N GLU A 304 18.76 -3.34 7.68
CA GLU A 304 19.39 -2.09 7.22
C GLU A 304 20.74 -1.78 7.90
N PRO A 305 20.87 -1.80 9.25
CA PRO A 305 22.15 -1.53 9.90
C PRO A 305 23.22 -2.59 9.61
N ILE A 306 22.82 -3.86 9.43
CA ILE A 306 23.72 -4.96 9.10
C ILE A 306 24.24 -4.80 7.66
N LEU A 307 23.36 -4.52 6.72
CA LEU A 307 23.71 -4.26 5.31
C LEU A 307 24.62 -3.04 5.15
N LYS A 308 24.34 -1.94 5.87
CA LYS A 308 25.22 -0.76 5.89
C LYS A 308 26.61 -1.12 6.44
N LYS A 309 26.70 -1.93 7.49
CA LYS A 309 27.98 -2.36 8.07
C LYS A 309 28.79 -3.26 7.11
N ILE A 310 28.13 -4.09 6.31
CA ILE A 310 28.79 -4.96 5.32
C ILE A 310 29.26 -4.16 4.10
N PHE A 311 28.41 -3.27 3.56
CA PHE A 311 28.76 -2.49 2.36
C PHE A 311 29.73 -1.34 2.62
N PHE A 312 29.69 -0.68 3.79
CA PHE A 312 30.58 0.45 4.10
C PHE A 312 31.91 0.05 4.77
N ARG A 313 32.11 -1.23 5.15
CA ARG A 313 33.41 -1.69 5.68
C ARG A 313 34.52 -1.77 4.61
N LYS A 314 34.21 -1.62 3.32
CA LYS A 314 35.21 -1.67 2.23
C LYS A 314 35.86 -0.33 1.86
N ASN A 315 35.46 0.79 2.49
CA ASN A 315 35.97 2.13 2.13
C ASN A 315 36.96 2.77 3.11
N ASN A 316 37.50 2.02 4.08
CA ASN A 316 38.71 2.44 4.79
C ASN A 316 39.89 1.59 4.31
N PRO A 317 40.63 2.00 3.26
CA PRO A 317 42.01 1.58 3.17
C PRO A 317 42.76 2.23 4.32
N THR A 318 43.32 1.39 5.18
CA THR A 318 44.39 1.72 6.10
C THR A 318 45.61 2.21 5.30
N ASN A 319 45.93 3.49 5.44
CA ASN A 319 47.26 4.13 5.48
C ASN A 319 47.18 5.58 5.02
#